data_AF-A0A3R7LPN7-F1
#
_entry.id   AF-A0A3R7LPN7-F1
#
_cell.length_a   1.000
_cell.length_b   1.000
_cell.length_c   1.000
_cell.angle_alpha   90.00
_cell.angle_beta   90.00
_cell.angle_gamma   90.00
#
_symmetry.space_group_name_H-M   'P 1'
#
loop_
_entity.id
_entity.type
_entity.pdbx_description
1 polymer ?
#
loop_
_entity_poly.entity_id
_entity_poly.type
_entity_poly.pdbx_seq_one_letter_code
_entity_poly.pdbx_strand_id
1 'polypeptide(L)'
;MMYLTNQGLLEMVFFPGSILTHAQQYSWSNTTRCLGTLISRSAHKFFLIPNAWIYNGLALVILVIVGTEASYHYLPSEYIIFSLLFLQGLLEGAAFRTTVFRIQNKTTEKEQEFCLGVFPVSLFLPAVLAGLASLPTHDYLCENHLYAQ
;
A
#
# COMPACT_ATOMS: atom_id res chain seq x y z
N MET A 1 2.18 -5.10 4.40
CA MET A 1 2.00 -4.61 3.01
C MET A 1 2.78 -3.32 2.76
N MET A 2 2.60 -2.26 3.55
CA MET A 2 3.33 -0.99 3.42
C MET A 2 4.87 -1.12 3.29
N TYR A 3 5.52 -1.94 4.12
CA TYR A 3 6.98 -2.12 4.06
C TYR A 3 7.43 -2.94 2.85
N LEU A 4 6.67 -3.94 2.41
CA LEU A 4 6.97 -4.71 1.20
C LEU A 4 6.85 -3.83 -0.05
N THR A 5 5.88 -2.93 -0.11
CA THR A 5 5.74 -1.97 -1.23
C THR A 5 6.84 -0.90 -1.19
N ASN A 6 7.16 -0.34 -0.02
CA ASN A 6 8.16 0.73 0.09
C ASN A 6 9.61 0.22 0.01
N GLN A 7 10.00 -0.82 0.76
CA GLN A 7 11.39 -1.34 0.78
C GLN A 7 11.64 -2.51 -0.17
N GLY A 8 10.60 -3.16 -0.70
CA GLY A 8 10.77 -4.27 -1.65
C GLY A 8 10.51 -3.87 -3.11
N LEU A 9 9.42 -3.14 -3.37
CA LEU A 9 8.89 -2.97 -4.73
C LEU A 9 9.22 -1.61 -5.34
N LEU A 10 9.07 -0.53 -4.58
CA LEU A 10 9.32 0.85 -5.05
C LEU A 10 10.82 1.16 -5.25
N GLU A 11 11.72 0.39 -4.64
CA GLU A 11 13.17 0.48 -4.86
C GLU A 11 13.62 -0.14 -6.19
N MET A 12 12.79 -1.00 -6.79
CA MET A 12 13.11 -1.71 -8.05
C MET A 12 12.39 -1.18 -9.29
N VAL A 13 11.37 -0.32 -9.11
CA VAL A 13 10.64 0.29 -10.23
C VAL A 13 11.43 1.50 -10.73
N PHE A 14 12.29 1.28 -11.73
CA PHE A 14 13.09 2.32 -12.37
C PHE A 14 12.59 2.59 -13.80
N PHE A 15 12.23 3.83 -14.10
CA PHE A 15 11.89 4.25 -15.47
C PHE A 15 13.04 5.08 -16.06
N PRO A 16 13.88 4.50 -16.94
CA PRO A 16 14.91 5.24 -17.66
C PRO A 16 14.27 6.11 -18.74
N GLY A 17 13.82 7.31 -18.36
CA GLY A 17 13.18 8.26 -19.29
C GLY A 17 12.41 9.42 -18.65
N SER A 18 12.35 9.48 -17.31
CA SER A 18 11.73 10.58 -16.57
C SER A 18 12.70 11.73 -16.32
N ILE A 19 12.16 12.94 -16.17
CA ILE A 19 12.89 14.15 -15.77
C ILE A 19 13.34 14.04 -14.30
N LEU A 20 12.74 13.13 -13.52
CA LEU A 20 13.01 12.92 -12.10
C LEU A 20 14.08 11.85 -11.88
N THR A 21 15.01 12.15 -10.97
CA THR A 21 15.98 11.18 -10.44
C THR A 21 15.25 10.05 -9.69
N HIS A 22 15.82 8.83 -9.68
CA HIS A 22 15.26 7.66 -8.98
C HIS A 22 14.77 7.95 -7.55
N ALA A 23 15.57 8.69 -6.76
CA ALA A 23 15.20 9.09 -5.40
C ALA A 23 13.97 10.03 -5.34
N GLN A 24 13.77 10.87 -6.36
CA GLN A 24 12.61 11.75 -6.45
C GLN A 24 11.35 10.98 -6.84
N GLN A 25 11.44 10.04 -7.79
CA GLN A 25 10.31 9.18 -8.17
C GLN A 25 9.82 8.35 -6.98
N TYR A 26 10.75 7.81 -6.18
CA TYR A 26 10.43 7.11 -4.93
C TYR A 26 9.70 8.00 -3.91
N SER A 27 10.24 9.20 -3.65
CA SER A 27 9.66 10.13 -2.67
C SER A 27 8.27 10.62 -3.09
N TRP A 28 8.09 10.98 -4.36
CA TRP A 28 6.80 11.39 -4.90
C TRP A 28 5.76 10.26 -4.90
N SER A 29 6.20 9.01 -5.11
CA SER A 29 5.32 7.83 -5.09
C SER A 29 4.77 7.59 -3.69
N ASN A 30 5.64 7.61 -2.68
CA ASN A 30 5.22 7.46 -1.29
C ASN A 30 4.36 8.65 -0.82
N THR A 31 4.69 9.87 -1.27
CA THR A 31 3.90 11.07 -0.98
C THR A 31 2.50 10.97 -1.58
N THR A 32 2.37 10.57 -2.85
CA THR A 32 1.09 10.42 -3.53
C THR A 32 0.20 9.37 -2.87
N ARG A 33 0.79 8.23 -2.48
CA ARG A 33 0.08 7.19 -1.72
C ARG A 33 -0.42 7.72 -0.37
N CYS A 34 0.44 8.44 0.36
CA CYS A 34 0.08 9.05 1.64
C CYS A 34 -1.05 10.08 1.47
N LEU A 35 -0.97 10.94 0.44
CA LEU A 35 -2.03 11.89 0.09
C LEU A 35 -3.37 11.17 -0.17
N GLY A 36 -3.38 10.07 -0.91
CA GLY A 36 -4.57 9.24 -1.11
C GLY A 36 -5.18 8.74 0.21
N THR A 37 -4.36 8.26 1.13
CA THR A 37 -4.83 7.81 2.46
C THR A 37 -5.42 8.95 3.29
N LEU A 38 -4.81 10.14 3.26
CA LEU A 38 -5.27 11.31 4.00
C LEU A 38 -6.61 11.81 3.47
N ILE A 39 -6.76 11.87 2.14
CA ILE A 39 -8.02 12.25 1.49
C ILE A 39 -9.11 11.25 1.89
N SER A 40 -8.84 9.94 1.82
CA SER A 40 -9.84 8.94 2.19
C SER A 40 -10.20 8.96 3.68
N ARG A 41 -9.26 9.25 4.57
CA ARG A 41 -9.53 9.35 6.02
C ARG A 41 -10.34 10.61 6.37
N SER A 42 -10.17 11.67 5.59
CA SER A 42 -10.89 12.94 5.78
C SER A 42 -12.31 12.92 5.19
N ALA A 43 -12.53 12.11 4.15
CA ALA A 43 -13.82 11.96 3.49
C ALA A 43 -14.84 11.23 4.39
N HIS A 44 -15.66 12.00 5.13
CA HIS A 44 -16.60 11.47 6.11
C HIS A 44 -17.72 10.59 5.54
N LYS A 45 -18.17 10.83 4.30
CA LYS A 45 -19.48 10.34 3.82
C LYS A 45 -19.46 9.41 2.59
N PHE A 46 -18.34 9.26 1.87
CA PHE A 46 -18.35 8.66 0.52
C PHE A 46 -17.99 7.17 0.43
N PHE A 47 -17.31 6.58 1.42
CA PHE A 47 -16.73 5.24 1.32
C PHE A 47 -17.11 4.31 2.49
N LEU A 48 -18.39 4.13 2.78
CA LEU A 48 -18.87 3.07 3.66
C LEU A 48 -19.39 1.89 2.83
N ILE A 49 -18.48 1.05 2.32
CA ILE A 49 -18.88 -0.25 1.77
C ILE A 49 -18.96 -1.23 2.95
N PRO A 50 -20.06 -1.99 3.13
CA PRO A 50 -20.24 -2.84 4.31
C PRO A 50 -19.22 -3.98 4.43
N ASN A 51 -18.55 -4.33 3.32
CA ASN A 51 -17.61 -5.44 3.24
C ASN A 51 -16.16 -4.95 3.18
N ALA A 52 -15.50 -4.94 4.34
CA ALA A 52 -14.08 -4.59 4.47
C ALA A 52 -13.14 -5.42 3.57
N TRP A 53 -13.55 -6.66 3.23
CA TRP A 53 -12.80 -7.59 2.39
C TRP A 53 -12.61 -7.11 0.95
N ILE A 54 -13.54 -6.32 0.42
CA ILE A 54 -13.47 -5.82 -0.96
C ILE A 54 -12.26 -4.88 -1.12
N TYR A 55 -12.01 -4.03 -0.12
CA TYR A 55 -10.87 -3.13 -0.12
C TYR A 55 -9.55 -3.89 -0.10
N ASN A 56 -9.44 -4.94 0.72
CA ASN A 56 -8.24 -5.79 0.76
C ASN A 56 -8.01 -6.56 -0.54
N GLY A 57 -9.08 -7.10 -1.15
CA GLY A 57 -8.98 -7.78 -2.43
C GLY A 57 -8.48 -6.85 -3.53
N LEU A 58 -9.05 -5.64 -3.62
CA LEU A 58 -8.64 -4.67 -4.63
C LEU A 58 -7.23 -4.12 -4.37
N ALA A 59 -6.84 -3.90 -3.11
CA ALA A 59 -5.48 -3.52 -2.74
C ALA A 59 -4.45 -4.60 -3.11
N LEU A 60 -4.82 -5.88 -3.00
CA LEU A 60 -3.97 -7.00 -3.43
C LEU A 60 -3.81 -7.02 -4.95
N VAL A 61 -4.88 -6.80 -5.71
CA VAL A 61 -4.80 -6.70 -7.17
C VAL A 61 -3.87 -5.56 -7.59
N ILE A 62 -3.99 -4.38 -6.98
CA ILE A 62 -3.10 -3.26 -7.28
C ILE A 62 -1.64 -3.59 -6.93
N LEU A 63 -1.39 -4.28 -5.80
CA LEU A 63 -0.04 -4.73 -5.44
C LEU A 63 0.55 -5.68 -6.48
N VAL A 64 -0.24 -6.66 -6.96
CA VAL A 64 0.21 -7.61 -7.98
C VAL A 64 0.51 -6.89 -9.30
N ILE A 65 -0.32 -5.93 -9.70
CA ILE A 65 -0.08 -5.12 -10.90
C ILE A 65 1.25 -4.36 -10.77
N VAL A 66 1.44 -3.61 -9.66
CA VAL A 66 2.68 -2.86 -9.42
C VAL A 66 3.90 -3.79 -9.31
N GLY A 67 3.73 -4.99 -8.74
CA GLY A 67 4.82 -5.96 -8.63
C GLY A 67 5.20 -6.62 -9.94
N THR A 68 4.21 -6.91 -10.79
CA THR A 68 4.47 -7.43 -12.13
C THR A 68 5.13 -6.36 -13.00
N GLU A 69 4.74 -5.10 -12.85
CA GLU A 69 5.43 -3.98 -13.49
C GLU A 69 6.90 -3.87 -13.07
N ALA A 70 7.21 -4.06 -11.78
CA ALA A 70 8.59 -4.05 -11.30
C ALA A 70 9.45 -5.15 -11.95
N SER A 71 8.89 -6.33 -12.20
CA SER A 71 9.63 -7.45 -12.79
C SER A 71 9.80 -7.37 -14.30
N TYR A 72 8.84 -6.78 -15.02
CA TYR A 72 8.79 -6.88 -16.47
C TYR A 72 8.75 -5.55 -17.23
N HIS A 73 8.65 -4.41 -16.54
CA HIS A 73 8.72 -3.06 -17.11
C HIS A 73 7.82 -2.85 -18.35
N TYR A 74 6.53 -3.18 -18.26
CA TYR A 74 5.62 -3.07 -19.40
C TYR A 74 5.04 -1.66 -19.57
N LEU A 75 4.98 -0.86 -18.51
CA LEU A 75 4.39 0.48 -18.53
C LEU A 75 5.35 1.54 -19.10
N PRO A 76 4.92 2.32 -20.10
CA PRO A 76 5.76 3.39 -20.66
C PRO A 76 5.70 4.71 -19.88
N SER A 77 4.89 4.82 -18.81
CA SER A 77 4.59 6.11 -18.15
C SER A 77 4.48 6.00 -16.62
N GLU A 78 5.25 6.84 -15.92
CA GLU A 78 5.28 6.95 -14.45
C GLU A 78 3.94 7.41 -13.83
N TYR A 79 3.14 8.19 -14.57
CA TYR A 79 1.85 8.71 -14.10
C TYR A 79 0.80 7.62 -13.83
N ILE A 80 0.88 6.49 -14.53
CA ILE A 80 -0.06 5.38 -14.34
C ILE A 80 0.19 4.73 -12.96
N ILE A 81 1.46 4.58 -12.59
CA ILE A 81 1.85 4.05 -11.27
C ILE A 81 1.49 5.04 -10.17
N PHE A 82 1.72 6.34 -10.36
CA PHE A 82 1.22 7.34 -9.40
C PHE A 82 -0.29 7.25 -9.19
N SER A 83 -1.07 7.05 -10.26
CA SER A 83 -2.52 6.91 -10.17
C SER A 83 -2.93 5.62 -9.43
N LEU A 84 -2.25 4.49 -9.68
CA LEU A 84 -2.48 3.23 -8.98
C LEU A 84 -2.12 3.33 -7.50
N LEU A 85 -0.99 3.95 -7.16
CA LEU A 85 -0.57 4.18 -5.78
C LEU A 85 -1.52 5.13 -5.03
N PHE A 86 -2.02 6.16 -5.72
CA PHE A 86 -3.06 7.04 -5.19
C PHE A 86 -4.34 6.24 -4.86
N LEU A 87 -4.80 5.40 -5.80
CA LEU A 87 -5.97 4.54 -5.60
C LEU A 87 -5.75 3.54 -4.46
N GLN A 88 -4.56 2.94 -4.37
CA GLN A 88 -4.20 2.04 -3.29
C GLN A 88 -4.29 2.75 -1.93
N GLY A 89 -3.74 3.97 -1.83
CA GLY A 89 -3.85 4.79 -0.63
C GLY A 89 -5.30 5.12 -0.28
N LEU A 90 -6.14 5.42 -1.28
CA LEU A 90 -7.56 5.67 -1.08
C LEU A 90 -8.28 4.44 -0.48
N LEU A 91 -8.03 3.25 -1.03
CA LEU A 91 -8.63 2.00 -0.53
C LEU A 91 -8.20 1.67 0.89
N GLU A 92 -6.92 1.89 1.21
CA GLU A 92 -6.38 1.66 2.57
C GLU A 92 -7.05 2.58 3.60
N GLY A 93 -7.22 3.86 3.27
CA GLY A 93 -7.92 4.81 4.12
C GLY A 93 -9.41 4.46 4.30
N ALA A 94 -10.07 3.97 3.25
CA ALA A 94 -11.47 3.57 3.29
C ALA A 94 -11.68 2.31 4.15
N ALA A 95 -10.79 1.32 4.03
CA ALA A 95 -10.78 0.12 4.85
C ALA A 95 -10.59 0.44 6.35
N PHE A 96 -9.67 1.36 6.65
CA PHE A 96 -9.43 1.84 8.02
C PHE A 96 -10.70 2.45 8.62
N ARG A 97 -11.32 3.42 7.91
CA ARG A 97 -12.55 4.07 8.40
C ARG A 97 -13.69 3.08 8.56
N THR A 98 -13.87 2.18 7.60
CA THR A 98 -14.92 1.15 7.65
C THR A 98 -14.77 0.26 8.89
N THR A 99 -13.54 -0.10 9.24
CA THR A 99 -13.25 -0.93 10.41
C THR A 99 -13.50 -0.17 11.71
N VAL A 100 -12.99 1.07 11.83
CA VAL A 100 -13.22 1.92 13.01
C VAL A 100 -14.72 2.21 13.20
N PHE A 101 -15.43 2.54 12.12
CA PHE A 101 -16.88 2.76 12.15
C PHE A 101 -17.63 1.52 12.63
N ARG A 102 -17.19 0.32 12.26
CA ARG A 102 -17.80 -0.93 12.69
C ARG A 102 -17.53 -1.21 14.17
N ILE A 103 -16.33 -0.92 14.66
CA ILE A 103 -15.96 -1.01 16.08
C ILE A 103 -16.75 0.02 16.92
N GLN A 104 -17.07 1.18 16.38
CA GLN A 104 -17.83 2.19 17.14
C GLN A 104 -19.34 1.93 17.16
N ASN A 105 -19.91 1.31 16.13
CA ASN A 105 -21.37 1.17 16.00
C ASN A 105 -21.91 -0.25 16.21
N LYS A 106 -21.07 -1.30 16.16
CA LYS A 106 -21.53 -2.70 16.24
C LYS A 106 -21.01 -3.47 17.46
N THR A 107 -20.29 -2.83 18.37
CA THR A 107 -19.71 -3.47 19.57
C THR A 107 -20.20 -2.77 20.83
N THR A 108 -20.33 -3.54 21.92
CA THR A 108 -20.72 -3.05 23.24
C THR A 108 -19.62 -2.15 23.82
N GLU A 109 -19.93 -1.15 24.66
CA GLU A 109 -18.93 -0.23 25.25
C GLU A 109 -17.71 -0.97 25.86
N LYS A 110 -17.94 -2.08 26.57
CA LYS A 110 -16.87 -2.90 27.18
C LYS A 110 -15.96 -3.57 26.14
N GLU A 111 -16.50 -3.95 25.00
CA GLU A 111 -15.76 -4.61 23.92
C GLU A 111 -15.09 -3.58 23.01
N GLN A 112 -15.67 -2.38 22.91
CA GLN A 112 -15.16 -1.30 22.07
C GLN A 112 -13.75 -0.85 22.49
N GLU A 113 -13.50 -0.66 23.80
CA GLU A 113 -12.16 -0.30 24.30
C GLU A 113 -11.12 -1.37 23.95
N PHE A 114 -11.48 -2.63 24.12
CA PHE A 114 -10.60 -3.75 23.78
C PHE A 114 -10.35 -3.81 22.26
N CYS A 115 -11.39 -3.71 21.44
CA CYS A 115 -11.26 -3.72 19.98
C CYS A 115 -10.43 -2.55 19.46
N LEU A 116 -10.61 -1.35 20.02
CA LEU A 116 -9.79 -0.18 19.68
C LEU A 116 -8.33 -0.35 20.11
N GLY A 117 -8.06 -1.06 21.21
CA GLY A 117 -6.70 -1.39 21.65
C GLY A 117 -6.00 -2.44 20.78
N VAL A 118 -6.72 -3.47 20.32
CA VAL A 118 -6.18 -4.55 19.49
C VAL A 118 -6.06 -4.15 18.01
N PHE A 119 -6.86 -3.18 17.55
CA PHE A 119 -6.89 -2.76 16.16
C PHE A 119 -5.52 -2.29 15.62
N PRO A 120 -4.76 -1.40 16.30
CA PRO A 120 -3.41 -1.02 15.87
C PRO A 120 -2.45 -2.22 15.77
N VAL A 121 -2.48 -3.14 16.74
CA VAL A 121 -1.64 -4.35 16.75
C VAL A 121 -1.90 -5.19 15.49
N SER A 122 -3.18 -5.29 15.12
CA SER A 122 -3.62 -6.00 13.92
C SER A 122 -3.16 -5.34 12.62
N LEU A 123 -2.91 -4.02 12.61
CA LEU A 123 -2.30 -3.32 11.48
C LEU A 123 -0.77 -3.49 11.43
N PHE A 124 -0.10 -3.46 12.59
CA PHE A 124 1.36 -3.52 12.66
C PHE A 124 1.93 -4.91 12.36
N LEU A 125 1.28 -5.98 12.84
CA LEU A 125 1.81 -7.34 12.69
C LEU A 125 1.98 -7.76 11.21
N PRO A 126 0.99 -7.54 10.31
CA PRO A 126 1.18 -7.76 8.87
C PRO A 126 2.18 -6.80 8.22
N ALA A 127 2.40 -5.61 8.79
CA ALA A 127 3.40 -4.68 8.30
C ALA A 127 4.82 -5.16 8.61
N VAL A 128 5.06 -5.65 9.82
CA VAL A 128 6.34 -6.23 10.25
C VAL A 128 6.66 -7.51 9.48
N LEU A 129 5.71 -8.43 9.37
CA LEU A 129 5.90 -9.66 8.57
C LEU A 129 6.23 -9.34 7.11
N ALA A 130 5.59 -8.33 6.54
CA ALA A 130 5.87 -7.89 5.18
C ALA A 130 7.26 -7.23 5.03
N GLY A 131 7.75 -6.53 6.05
CA GLY A 131 9.12 -5.99 6.07
C GLY A 131 10.18 -7.08 6.27
N LEU A 132 9.88 -8.11 7.07
CA LEU A 132 10.75 -9.30 7.16
C LEU A 132 10.79 -10.07 5.85
N ALA A 133 9.66 -10.16 5.13
CA ALA A 133 9.59 -10.81 3.83
C ALA A 133 10.22 -9.99 2.69
N SER A 134 10.34 -8.65 2.84
CA SER A 134 10.98 -7.82 1.81
C SER A 134 12.48 -8.02 1.73
N LEU A 135 13.14 -8.31 2.85
CA LEU A 135 14.59 -8.57 2.90
C LEU A 135 15.04 -9.74 2.00
N PRO A 136 14.50 -10.98 2.12
CA PRO A 136 14.89 -12.06 1.23
C PRO A 136 14.45 -11.80 -0.21
N THR A 137 13.29 -11.16 -0.41
CA THR A 137 12.81 -10.81 -1.74
C THR A 137 13.80 -9.86 -2.44
N HIS A 138 14.29 -8.85 -1.72
CA HIS A 138 15.31 -7.93 -2.21
C HIS A 138 16.61 -8.67 -2.56
N ASP A 139 17.06 -9.59 -1.72
CA ASP A 139 18.28 -10.38 -1.96
C ASP A 139 18.15 -11.24 -3.24
N TYR A 140 17.03 -11.94 -3.41
CA TYR A 140 16.75 -12.74 -4.60
C TYR A 140 16.66 -11.91 -5.89
N LEU A 141 16.07 -10.71 -5.81
CA LEU A 141 15.97 -9.83 -6.96
C LEU A 141 17.31 -9.17 -7.29
N CYS A 142 18.10 -8.80 -6.28
CA CYS A 142 19.45 -8.27 -6.47
C CYS A 142 20.36 -9.32 -7.11
N GLU A 143 20.30 -10.58 -6.66
CA GLU A 143 21.07 -11.69 -7.22
C GLU A 143 20.68 -12.00 -8.68
N ASN A 144 19.39 -11.93 -9.02
CA ASN A 144 18.91 -12.15 -10.39
C ASN A 144 19.12 -10.94 -11.33
N HIS A 145 19.07 -9.70 -10.83
CA HIS A 145 19.29 -8.49 -11.65
C HIS A 145 20.77 -8.11 -11.83
N LEU A 146 21.69 -8.62 -11.00
CA LEU A 146 23.14 -8.41 -11.16
C LEU A 146 23.78 -9.12 -12.37
N TYR A 147 23.00 -9.87 -13.17
CA TYR A 147 23.42 -10.40 -14.48
C TYR A 147 22.79 -9.68 -15.68
N ALA A 148 22.00 -8.63 -15.47
CA ALA A 148 21.30 -7.90 -16.54
C ALA A 148 21.67 -6.40 -16.64
N GLN A 149 22.85 -6.01 -16.13
CA GLN A 149 23.52 -4.75 -16.49
C GLN A 149 25.02 -4.99 -16.73
#